data_AF-A0A9N9CR80-F1
#
_entry.id   AF-A0A9N9CR80-F1
#
_cell.length_a   1.000
_cell.length_b   1.000
_cell.length_c   1.000
_cell.angle_alpha   90.00
_cell.angle_beta   90.00
_cell.angle_gamma   90.00
#
_symmetry.space_group_name_H-M   'P 1'
#
loop_
_entity.id
_entity.type
_entity.pdbx_description
1 polymer ?
#
loop_
_entity_poly.entity_id
_entity_poly.type
_entity_poly.pdbx_seq_one_letter_code
_entity_poly.pdbx_strand_id
1 'polypeptide(L)'
;METLQNADTIIIVGDGKNIYANSQILKQKSQYFNSVLSESWARKKNDFYIIKKPNAKKESMNNVLQYLYFRKPYNSQGVKKFINTFSLADEMYISDAYLVMLRQYFDTKIEILLKNDLLLILGFIENYNNMQETVVKTILNKPKLFFSADKFQNIPIQHLKLVISKNNLNLKELQILNKVILWLYNNQDECNEILKYVRFDQITYEELSGFNCDNKGATIVIRKLKNEGSFIGGYNPLDWSIDDYYYNVSDGRVKSFSDTIYCKKNYGSSFGRSELFIQNNQNCWSYEHYHYYESIGLKKGIYELDLFEAFQINSDGGLRAKTKTLDKKPTDVSQLPEWNFDGSSTNQAPGDNSDVLLRPVAIFKDPFRGGDNILVLNKCYNNDRTPNTTNYCHSCAKIMKTYTDAHPWFGIKQEYTLFDMENNVLSWPKGGFPGPQGPYYCFVSTNVAFGHDIVEAHYRACLYAGQCEFKVGPCEGIDMGNWNGAGCYTNFLTQAMSEEGGIKAIYKAIDKMSKIHAKHIAVYGEGNDQHLTGHHETGHISQFFFGVANRSASICIPCHVAVEEKGYLEDRRPASNIDLYCVTHIIVEFTLPKSNNG
;
A
#
# COMPACT_ATOMS: atom_id res chain seq x y z
N MET A 1 -39.85 -5.39 -10.05
CA MET A 1 -40.74 -5.82 -11.14
C MET A 1 -42.10 -5.99 -10.52
N GLU A 2 -43.05 -5.13 -10.90
CA GLU A 2 -44.48 -5.43 -10.72
C GLU A 2 -44.73 -6.85 -11.25
N THR A 3 -45.53 -7.61 -10.53
CA THR A 3 -46.03 -8.92 -10.93
C THR A 3 -46.48 -8.86 -12.39
N LEU A 4 -45.74 -9.52 -13.28
CA LEU A 4 -46.18 -9.77 -14.65
C LEU A 4 -47.56 -10.45 -14.54
N GLN A 5 -48.62 -9.80 -15.02
CA GLN A 5 -49.93 -10.44 -15.12
C GLN A 5 -49.74 -11.76 -15.90
N ASN A 6 -50.26 -12.86 -15.36
CA ASN A 6 -50.20 -14.20 -15.94
C ASN A 6 -48.82 -14.87 -15.95
N ALA A 7 -48.00 -14.70 -14.91
CA ALA A 7 -46.79 -15.51 -14.73
C ALA A 7 -47.14 -16.98 -14.45
N ASP A 8 -46.54 -17.90 -15.22
CA ASP A 8 -46.73 -19.37 -15.15
C ASP A 8 -45.39 -20.13 -15.13
N THR A 9 -44.26 -19.42 -14.98
CA THR A 9 -42.91 -19.96 -14.96
C THR A 9 -42.13 -19.42 -13.78
N ILE A 10 -41.44 -20.29 -13.05
CA ILE A 10 -40.51 -19.98 -11.96
C ILE A 10 -39.09 -20.31 -12.42
N ILE A 11 -38.23 -19.29 -12.46
CA ILE A 11 -36.80 -19.44 -12.70
C ILE A 11 -36.09 -19.36 -11.33
N ILE A 12 -35.46 -20.46 -10.94
CA ILE A 12 -34.66 -20.59 -9.71
C ILE A 12 -33.20 -20.29 -10.07
N VAL A 13 -32.69 -19.18 -9.55
CA VAL A 13 -31.31 -18.72 -9.79
C VAL A 13 -30.37 -19.08 -8.62
N GLY A 14 -29.07 -18.96 -8.83
CA GLY A 14 -28.01 -19.41 -7.92
C GLY A 14 -28.01 -18.76 -6.54
N ASP A 15 -28.53 -17.55 -6.40
CA ASP A 15 -28.70 -16.87 -5.12
C ASP A 15 -29.95 -17.32 -4.33
N GLY A 16 -30.54 -18.46 -4.72
CA GLY A 16 -31.67 -19.08 -4.02
C GLY A 16 -33.01 -18.35 -4.19
N LYS A 17 -33.06 -17.35 -5.08
CA LYS A 17 -34.24 -16.52 -5.28
C LYS A 17 -35.07 -17.00 -6.47
N ASN A 18 -36.38 -16.88 -6.35
CA ASN A 18 -37.33 -17.18 -7.41
C ASN A 18 -37.61 -15.92 -8.25
N ILE A 19 -37.69 -16.10 -9.57
CA ILE A 19 -38.15 -15.10 -10.52
C ILE A 19 -39.36 -15.65 -11.26
N TYR A 20 -40.42 -14.86 -11.33
CA TYR A 20 -41.66 -15.25 -11.99
C TYR A 20 -41.73 -14.63 -13.37
N ALA A 21 -42.08 -15.44 -14.37
CA ALA A 21 -42.15 -15.06 -15.78
C ALA A 21 -43.31 -15.79 -16.48
N ASN A 22 -43.69 -15.29 -17.66
CA ASN A 22 -44.65 -15.88 -18.57
C ASN A 22 -43.95 -16.73 -19.67
N SER A 23 -44.31 -18.00 -19.74
CA SER A 23 -43.70 -19.02 -20.60
C SER A 23 -43.88 -18.69 -22.09
N GLN A 24 -45.05 -18.19 -22.50
CA GLN A 24 -45.36 -17.89 -23.90
C GLN A 24 -44.46 -16.77 -24.41
N ILE A 25 -44.30 -15.69 -23.63
CA ILE A 25 -43.41 -14.58 -23.99
C ILE A 25 -41.97 -15.08 -24.09
N LEU A 26 -41.51 -15.89 -23.13
CA LEU A 26 -40.16 -16.43 -23.13
C LEU A 26 -39.88 -17.29 -24.38
N LYS A 27 -40.78 -18.22 -24.72
CA LYS A 27 -40.67 -19.08 -25.91
C LYS A 27 -40.62 -18.26 -27.20
N GLN A 28 -41.45 -17.24 -27.32
CA GLN A 28 -41.49 -16.39 -28.52
C GLN A 28 -40.25 -15.53 -28.70
N LYS A 29 -39.62 -15.09 -27.60
CA LYS A 29 -38.57 -14.07 -27.61
C LYS A 29 -37.15 -14.64 -27.53
N SER A 30 -36.98 -15.92 -27.20
CA SER A 30 -35.66 -16.56 -27.04
C SER A 30 -35.72 -18.03 -27.44
N GLN A 31 -34.82 -18.44 -28.32
CA GLN A 31 -34.68 -19.85 -28.71
C GLN A 31 -34.29 -20.74 -27.53
N TYR A 32 -33.41 -20.26 -26.64
CA TYR A 32 -33.06 -20.97 -25.41
C TYR A 32 -34.28 -21.28 -24.55
N PHE A 33 -35.11 -20.27 -24.26
CA PHE A 33 -36.31 -20.51 -23.47
C PHE A 33 -37.36 -21.32 -24.25
N ASN A 34 -37.41 -21.21 -25.58
CA ASN A 34 -38.25 -22.07 -26.39
C ASN A 34 -37.89 -23.54 -26.16
N SER A 35 -36.62 -23.90 -26.32
CA SER A 35 -36.11 -25.27 -26.11
C SER A 35 -36.32 -25.75 -24.67
N VAL A 36 -35.93 -24.94 -23.67
CA VAL A 36 -36.02 -25.32 -22.25
C VAL A 36 -37.47 -25.52 -21.79
N LEU A 37 -38.42 -24.79 -22.38
CA LEU A 37 -39.85 -24.89 -22.07
C LEU A 37 -40.63 -25.80 -23.06
N SER A 38 -40.02 -26.27 -24.14
CA SER A 38 -40.61 -27.22 -25.09
C SER A 38 -40.22 -28.67 -24.80
N GLU A 39 -39.10 -28.90 -24.14
CA GLU A 39 -38.61 -30.23 -23.78
C GLU A 39 -38.83 -30.60 -22.30
N SER A 40 -38.65 -31.87 -21.97
CA SER A 40 -38.80 -32.53 -20.65
C SER A 40 -37.90 -32.00 -19.52
N TRP A 41 -37.33 -30.80 -19.66
CA TRP A 41 -36.41 -30.17 -18.69
C TRP A 41 -37.13 -29.28 -17.67
N ALA A 42 -38.22 -28.61 -18.07
CA ALA A 42 -39.01 -27.82 -17.14
C ALA A 42 -39.98 -28.72 -16.36
N ARG A 43 -39.75 -28.90 -15.05
CA ARG A 43 -40.67 -29.66 -14.19
C ARG A 43 -41.92 -28.81 -13.96
N LYS A 44 -43.10 -29.30 -14.34
CA LYS A 44 -44.37 -28.65 -14.00
C LYS A 44 -44.76 -29.04 -12.57
N LYS A 45 -44.93 -28.06 -11.68
CA LYS A 45 -45.39 -28.27 -10.30
C LYS A 45 -46.40 -27.18 -9.95
N ASN A 46 -47.60 -27.58 -9.52
CA ASN A 46 -48.70 -26.68 -9.14
C ASN A 46 -48.95 -25.59 -10.19
N ASP A 47 -49.13 -25.99 -11.45
CA ASP A 47 -49.36 -25.12 -12.62
C ASP A 47 -48.22 -24.21 -13.08
N PHE A 48 -47.06 -24.21 -12.41
CA PHE A 48 -45.88 -23.49 -12.86
C PHE A 48 -44.83 -24.39 -13.53
N TYR A 49 -44.20 -23.90 -14.60
CA TYR A 49 -42.96 -24.45 -15.13
C TYR A 49 -41.78 -24.06 -14.24
N ILE A 50 -40.92 -25.01 -13.84
CA ILE A 50 -39.73 -24.73 -13.03
C ILE A 50 -38.46 -24.87 -13.88
N ILE A 51 -37.71 -23.78 -14.00
CA ILE A 51 -36.38 -23.72 -14.63
C ILE A 51 -35.34 -23.50 -13.54
N LYS A 52 -34.25 -24.27 -13.54
CA LYS A 52 -33.10 -24.05 -12.64
C LYS A 52 -31.92 -23.51 -13.43
N LYS A 53 -31.41 -22.34 -13.03
CA LYS A 53 -30.19 -21.73 -13.57
C LYS A 53 -29.25 -21.35 -12.42
N PRO A 54 -28.59 -22.34 -11.78
CA PRO A 54 -27.78 -22.11 -10.58
C PRO A 54 -26.56 -21.19 -10.83
N ASN A 55 -26.11 -21.05 -12.08
CA ASN A 55 -25.00 -20.15 -12.42
C ASN A 55 -25.44 -18.69 -12.60
N ALA A 56 -26.76 -18.41 -12.67
CA ALA A 56 -27.28 -17.06 -12.84
C ALA A 56 -27.52 -16.38 -11.50
N LYS A 57 -27.31 -15.06 -11.44
CA LYS A 57 -27.77 -14.21 -10.33
C LYS A 57 -29.12 -13.59 -10.64
N LYS A 58 -29.94 -13.33 -9.62
CA LYS A 58 -31.27 -12.73 -9.80
C LYS A 58 -31.25 -11.46 -10.64
N GLU A 59 -30.31 -10.57 -10.36
CA GLU A 59 -30.20 -9.28 -11.04
C GLU A 59 -29.85 -9.43 -12.53
N SER A 60 -28.89 -10.31 -12.86
CA SER A 60 -28.51 -10.60 -14.26
C SER A 60 -29.66 -11.22 -15.05
N MET A 61 -30.37 -12.17 -14.43
CA MET A 61 -31.56 -12.77 -15.06
C MET A 61 -32.67 -11.72 -15.24
N ASN A 62 -32.88 -10.83 -14.28
CA ASN A 62 -33.84 -9.73 -14.43
C ASN A 62 -33.48 -8.80 -15.60
N ASN A 63 -32.20 -8.50 -15.82
CA ASN A 63 -31.76 -7.67 -16.94
C ASN A 63 -32.06 -8.34 -18.30
N VAL A 64 -31.79 -9.65 -18.40
CA VAL A 64 -32.14 -10.45 -19.58
C VAL A 64 -33.66 -10.45 -19.81
N LEU A 65 -34.46 -10.66 -18.76
CA LEU A 65 -35.91 -10.66 -18.85
C LEU A 65 -36.46 -9.28 -19.23
N GLN A 66 -35.92 -8.19 -18.68
CA GLN A 66 -36.33 -6.84 -19.06
C GLN A 66 -36.10 -6.58 -20.55
N TYR A 67 -35.01 -7.10 -21.13
CA TYR A 67 -34.80 -7.04 -22.57
C TYR A 67 -35.80 -7.90 -23.34
N LEU A 68 -36.05 -9.15 -22.92
CA LEU A 68 -36.97 -10.05 -23.61
C LEU A 68 -38.42 -9.52 -23.63
N TYR A 69 -38.87 -8.94 -22.53
CA TYR A 69 -40.24 -8.45 -22.38
C TYR A 69 -40.43 -7.07 -22.99
N PHE A 70 -39.50 -6.16 -22.72
CA PHE A 70 -39.71 -4.73 -22.95
C PHE A 70 -38.68 -4.11 -23.90
N ARG A 71 -37.73 -4.90 -24.43
CA ARG A 71 -36.57 -4.41 -25.19
C ARG A 71 -35.79 -3.31 -24.45
N LYS A 72 -35.82 -3.33 -23.11
CA LYS A 72 -35.12 -2.36 -22.28
C LYS A 72 -33.61 -2.55 -22.39
N PRO A 73 -32.84 -1.46 -22.60
CA PRO A 73 -31.39 -1.56 -22.64
C PRO A 73 -30.81 -1.85 -21.26
N TYR A 74 -29.62 -2.44 -21.26
CA TYR A 74 -28.86 -2.64 -20.03
C TYR A 74 -28.49 -1.29 -19.42
N ASN A 75 -28.85 -1.11 -18.15
CA ASN A 75 -28.63 0.14 -17.40
C ASN A 75 -28.07 -0.10 -15.98
N SER A 76 -27.75 -1.35 -15.64
CA SER A 76 -27.26 -1.70 -14.30
C SER A 76 -25.80 -1.24 -14.11
N GLN A 77 -25.51 -0.60 -12.98
CA GLN A 77 -24.15 -0.12 -12.66
C GLN A 77 -23.33 -1.19 -11.92
N GLY A 78 -22.08 -1.37 -12.32
CA GLY A 78 -21.11 -2.23 -11.64
C GLY A 78 -20.52 -3.32 -12.53
N VAL A 79 -19.21 -3.56 -12.41
CA VAL A 79 -18.42 -4.46 -13.26
C VAL A 79 -18.93 -5.90 -13.18
N LYS A 80 -19.08 -6.44 -11.96
CA LYS A 80 -19.62 -7.79 -11.72
C LYS A 80 -21.02 -7.96 -12.29
N LYS A 81 -21.86 -6.93 -12.25
CA LYS A 81 -23.24 -7.01 -12.78
C LYS A 81 -23.23 -7.08 -14.30
N PHE A 82 -22.39 -6.25 -14.92
CA PHE A 82 -22.22 -6.25 -16.37
C PHE A 82 -21.71 -7.62 -16.85
N ILE A 83 -20.59 -8.10 -16.29
CA ILE A 83 -19.99 -9.40 -16.67
C ILE A 83 -20.98 -10.54 -16.48
N ASN A 84 -21.62 -10.64 -15.31
CA ASN A 84 -22.59 -11.70 -15.06
C ASN A 84 -23.80 -11.63 -16.01
N THR A 85 -24.22 -10.43 -16.42
CA THR A 85 -25.33 -10.27 -17.38
C THR A 85 -24.88 -10.62 -18.80
N PHE A 86 -23.69 -10.18 -19.21
CA PHE A 86 -23.11 -10.48 -20.52
C PHE A 86 -22.89 -11.98 -20.69
N SER A 87 -22.15 -12.60 -19.78
CA SER A 87 -21.86 -14.03 -19.82
C SER A 87 -23.13 -14.87 -19.75
N LEU A 88 -24.14 -14.45 -18.98
CA LEU A 88 -25.43 -15.15 -18.94
C LEU A 88 -26.20 -15.02 -20.26
N ALA A 89 -26.22 -13.82 -20.85
CA ALA A 89 -26.91 -13.58 -22.12
C ALA A 89 -26.25 -14.35 -23.28
N ASP A 90 -24.93 -14.44 -23.25
CA ASP A 90 -24.09 -15.19 -24.19
C ASP A 90 -24.28 -16.70 -24.02
N GLU A 91 -24.16 -17.22 -22.80
CA GLU A 91 -24.40 -18.64 -22.45
C GLU A 91 -25.81 -19.11 -22.84
N MET A 92 -26.81 -18.24 -22.65
CA MET A 92 -28.20 -18.53 -22.99
C MET A 92 -28.56 -18.19 -24.44
N TYR A 93 -27.61 -17.75 -25.27
CA TYR A 93 -27.84 -17.37 -26.67
C TYR A 93 -29.11 -16.49 -26.84
N ILE A 94 -29.26 -15.47 -25.99
CA ILE A 94 -30.53 -14.72 -25.86
C ILE A 94 -30.95 -14.06 -27.18
N SER A 95 -30.06 -13.26 -27.78
CA SER A 95 -30.14 -12.78 -29.16
C SER A 95 -28.88 -12.00 -29.54
N ASP A 96 -28.49 -12.02 -30.81
CA ASP A 96 -27.37 -11.21 -31.32
C ASP A 96 -27.60 -9.71 -31.07
N ALA A 97 -28.84 -9.25 -31.24
CA ALA A 97 -29.22 -7.87 -31.00
C ALA A 97 -28.99 -7.44 -29.54
N TYR A 98 -29.19 -8.33 -28.56
CA TYR A 98 -28.91 -8.01 -27.15
C TYR A 98 -27.42 -7.97 -26.87
N LEU A 99 -26.66 -8.93 -27.41
CA LEU A 99 -25.21 -8.92 -27.27
C LEU A 99 -24.57 -7.69 -27.92
N VAL A 100 -25.09 -7.22 -29.06
CA VAL A 100 -24.69 -5.93 -29.67
C VAL A 100 -24.96 -4.76 -28.72
N MET A 101 -26.14 -4.73 -28.10
CA MET A 101 -26.51 -3.67 -27.16
C MET A 101 -25.62 -3.68 -25.90
N LEU A 102 -25.28 -4.86 -25.38
CA LEU A 102 -24.36 -4.99 -24.25
C LEU A 102 -22.92 -4.59 -24.63
N ARG A 103 -22.48 -4.89 -25.86
CA ARG A 103 -21.18 -4.40 -26.39
C ARG A 103 -21.16 -2.89 -26.51
N GLN A 104 -22.22 -2.28 -27.05
CA GLN A 104 -22.35 -0.81 -27.08
C GLN A 104 -22.29 -0.19 -25.69
N TYR A 105 -22.94 -0.82 -24.70
CA TYR A 105 -22.82 -0.40 -23.31
C TYR A 105 -21.36 -0.51 -22.81
N PHE A 106 -20.68 -1.63 -23.09
CA PHE A 106 -19.28 -1.80 -22.74
C PHE A 106 -18.40 -0.72 -23.35
N ASP A 107 -18.50 -0.50 -24.67
CA ASP A 107 -17.69 0.48 -25.39
C ASP A 107 -17.91 1.90 -24.86
N THR A 108 -19.16 2.26 -24.52
CA THR A 108 -19.48 3.59 -23.96
C THR A 108 -19.11 3.75 -22.49
N LYS A 109 -18.93 2.64 -21.74
CA LYS A 109 -18.66 2.65 -20.29
C LYS A 109 -17.30 2.09 -19.92
N ILE A 110 -16.47 1.70 -20.88
CA ILE A 110 -15.23 0.97 -20.64
C ILE A 110 -14.29 1.69 -19.68
N GLU A 111 -14.16 3.01 -19.79
CA GLU A 111 -13.34 3.79 -18.85
C GLU A 111 -13.83 3.65 -17.40
N ILE A 112 -15.15 3.72 -17.17
CA ILE A 112 -15.74 3.57 -15.83
C ILE A 112 -15.57 2.12 -15.34
N LEU A 113 -15.74 1.15 -16.23
CA LEU A 113 -15.57 -0.26 -15.91
C LEU A 113 -14.12 -0.58 -15.51
N LEU A 114 -13.13 -0.06 -16.24
CA LEU A 114 -11.71 -0.20 -15.93
C LEU A 114 -11.34 0.49 -14.60
N LYS A 115 -11.86 1.69 -14.34
CA LYS A 115 -11.65 2.39 -13.05
C LYS A 115 -12.17 1.60 -11.86
N ASN A 116 -13.32 0.93 -12.03
CA ASN A 116 -13.98 0.24 -10.93
C ASN A 116 -13.34 -1.12 -10.60
N ASP A 117 -12.91 -1.89 -11.60
CA ASP A 117 -12.28 -3.20 -11.37
C ASP A 117 -11.50 -3.66 -12.62
N LEU A 118 -10.25 -3.17 -12.76
CA LEU A 118 -9.38 -3.48 -13.89
C LEU A 118 -9.16 -4.99 -14.04
N LEU A 119 -8.80 -5.68 -12.96
CA LEU A 119 -8.45 -7.11 -13.00
C LEU A 119 -9.63 -7.96 -13.46
N LEU A 120 -10.84 -7.65 -12.99
CA LEU A 120 -12.03 -8.38 -13.39
C LEU A 120 -12.40 -8.13 -14.85
N ILE A 121 -12.19 -6.92 -15.37
CA ILE A 121 -12.36 -6.63 -16.81
C ILE A 121 -11.31 -7.35 -17.66
N LEU A 122 -10.04 -7.33 -17.24
CA LEU A 122 -8.97 -8.05 -17.93
C LEU A 122 -9.26 -9.55 -18.00
N GLY A 123 -9.62 -10.19 -16.88
CA GLY A 123 -10.01 -11.61 -16.87
C GLY A 123 -11.30 -11.90 -17.67
N PHE A 124 -12.23 -10.94 -17.74
CA PHE A 124 -13.42 -11.09 -18.58
C PHE A 124 -13.08 -11.12 -20.08
N ILE A 125 -12.24 -10.19 -20.54
CA ILE A 125 -11.92 -10.10 -21.98
C ILE A 125 -11.06 -11.26 -22.49
N GLU A 126 -10.43 -12.06 -21.62
CA GLU A 126 -9.75 -13.30 -22.02
C GLU A 126 -10.68 -14.26 -22.77
N ASN A 127 -11.98 -14.25 -22.43
CA ASN A 127 -12.98 -15.09 -23.08
C ASN A 127 -13.63 -14.40 -24.31
N TYR A 128 -13.29 -13.14 -24.58
CA TYR A 128 -13.98 -12.28 -25.56
C TYR A 128 -12.99 -11.42 -26.36
N ASN A 129 -12.23 -12.05 -27.27
CA ASN A 129 -11.19 -11.41 -28.10
C ASN A 129 -11.65 -10.10 -28.77
N ASN A 130 -12.89 -10.04 -29.25
CA ASN A 130 -13.42 -8.86 -29.94
C ASN A 130 -13.54 -7.61 -29.03
N MET A 131 -13.53 -7.79 -27.70
CA MET A 131 -13.60 -6.70 -26.73
C MET A 131 -12.22 -6.25 -26.24
N GLN A 132 -11.20 -7.09 -26.43
CA GLN A 132 -9.82 -6.79 -26.04
C GLN A 132 -9.28 -5.53 -26.73
N GLU A 133 -9.61 -5.35 -28.01
CA GLU A 133 -9.17 -4.19 -28.79
C GLU A 133 -9.71 -2.87 -28.21
N THR A 134 -10.99 -2.83 -27.81
CA THR A 134 -11.59 -1.66 -27.15
C THR A 134 -10.86 -1.33 -25.84
N VAL A 135 -10.58 -2.35 -25.01
CA VAL A 135 -9.88 -2.16 -23.73
C VAL A 135 -8.49 -1.58 -23.96
N VAL A 136 -7.71 -2.20 -24.84
CA VAL A 136 -6.36 -1.74 -25.17
C VAL A 136 -6.40 -0.31 -25.71
N LYS A 137 -7.26 0.00 -26.70
CA LYS A 137 -7.40 1.36 -27.24
C LYS A 137 -7.73 2.38 -26.15
N THR A 138 -8.60 2.03 -25.21
CA THR A 138 -8.96 2.89 -24.08
C THR A 138 -7.77 3.14 -23.16
N ILE A 139 -7.00 2.10 -22.84
CA ILE A 139 -5.78 2.22 -22.02
C ILE A 139 -4.71 3.05 -22.73
N LEU A 140 -4.51 2.88 -24.03
CA LEU A 140 -3.55 3.69 -24.79
C LEU A 140 -3.90 5.18 -24.77
N ASN A 141 -5.20 5.50 -24.89
CA ASN A 141 -5.68 6.87 -24.79
C ASN A 141 -5.59 7.43 -23.35
N LYS A 142 -5.74 6.58 -22.33
CA LYS A 142 -5.72 6.96 -20.91
C LYS A 142 -4.88 5.98 -20.06
N PRO A 143 -3.53 6.04 -20.14
CA PRO A 143 -2.66 5.04 -19.51
C PRO A 143 -2.81 4.92 -17.99
N LYS A 144 -3.21 6.02 -17.31
CA LYS A 144 -3.45 6.03 -15.86
C LYS A 144 -4.51 5.02 -15.41
N LEU A 145 -5.48 4.66 -16.28
CA LEU A 145 -6.49 3.63 -15.98
C LEU A 145 -5.86 2.26 -15.70
N PHE A 146 -4.67 2.02 -16.24
CA PHE A 146 -3.95 0.77 -16.11
C PHE A 146 -2.81 0.90 -15.09
N PHE A 147 -1.90 1.87 -15.27
CA PHE A 147 -0.69 2.01 -14.44
C PHE A 147 -0.94 2.58 -13.03
N SER A 148 -2.13 3.12 -12.77
CA SER A 148 -2.54 3.62 -11.44
C SER A 148 -3.64 2.75 -10.83
N ALA A 149 -3.89 1.55 -11.37
CA ALA A 149 -4.91 0.66 -10.85
C ALA A 149 -4.51 0.07 -9.49
N ASP A 150 -5.50 -0.09 -8.61
CA ASP A 150 -5.34 -0.81 -7.37
C ASP A 150 -4.90 -2.24 -7.66
N LYS A 151 -3.92 -2.72 -6.89
CA LYS A 151 -3.32 -4.05 -7.08
C LYS A 151 -2.70 -4.23 -8.48
N PHE A 152 -2.12 -3.17 -9.06
CA PHE A 152 -1.33 -3.25 -10.30
C PHE A 152 -0.38 -4.45 -10.32
N GLN A 153 0.30 -4.71 -9.20
CA GLN A 153 1.24 -5.83 -9.00
C GLN A 153 0.63 -7.22 -9.21
N ASN A 154 -0.70 -7.35 -9.20
CA ASN A 154 -1.43 -8.60 -9.39
C ASN A 154 -1.94 -8.78 -10.83
N ILE A 155 -1.65 -7.85 -11.74
CA ILE A 155 -2.02 -7.98 -13.16
C ILE A 155 -1.24 -9.16 -13.76
N PRO A 156 -1.92 -10.15 -14.36
CA PRO A 156 -1.22 -11.25 -15.03
C PRO A 156 -0.32 -10.75 -16.15
N ILE A 157 0.88 -11.34 -16.28
CA ILE A 157 1.91 -10.91 -17.23
C ILE A 157 1.39 -10.75 -18.66
N GLN A 158 0.49 -11.61 -19.11
CA GLN A 158 -0.08 -11.56 -20.47
C GLN A 158 -0.79 -10.24 -20.76
N HIS A 159 -1.48 -9.67 -19.77
CA HIS A 159 -2.16 -8.39 -19.92
C HIS A 159 -1.21 -7.21 -19.80
N LEU A 160 -0.21 -7.32 -18.91
CA LEU A 160 0.83 -6.30 -18.81
C LEU A 160 1.57 -6.18 -20.14
N LYS A 161 2.04 -7.31 -20.70
CA LYS A 161 2.64 -7.40 -22.04
C LYS A 161 1.78 -6.76 -23.11
N LEU A 162 0.49 -7.11 -23.16
CA LEU A 162 -0.45 -6.60 -24.15
C LEU A 162 -0.49 -5.07 -24.19
N VAL A 163 -0.35 -4.42 -23.04
CA VAL A 163 -0.36 -2.96 -22.92
C VAL A 163 1.01 -2.37 -23.21
N ILE A 164 2.07 -2.83 -22.53
CA ILE A 164 3.42 -2.25 -22.65
C ILE A 164 4.04 -2.47 -24.03
N SER A 165 3.65 -3.52 -24.75
CA SER A 165 4.12 -3.80 -26.10
C SER A 165 3.62 -2.79 -27.16
N LYS A 166 2.82 -1.79 -26.79
CA LYS A 166 2.21 -0.83 -27.72
C LYS A 166 3.06 0.43 -27.83
N ASN A 167 3.26 0.90 -29.06
CA ASN A 167 4.15 2.03 -29.38
C ASN A 167 3.56 3.42 -29.05
N ASN A 168 2.26 3.50 -28.75
CA ASN A 168 1.54 4.77 -28.58
C ASN A 168 1.00 4.95 -27.15
N LEU A 169 1.70 4.42 -26.15
CA LEU A 169 1.40 4.74 -24.75
C LEU A 169 1.80 6.21 -24.50
N ASN A 170 0.83 7.06 -24.19
CA ASN A 170 1.07 8.46 -23.84
C ASN A 170 1.67 8.60 -22.41
N LEU A 171 2.80 7.92 -22.18
CA LEU A 171 3.62 7.93 -20.98
C LEU A 171 5.09 7.93 -21.40
N LYS A 172 5.95 8.59 -20.61
CA LYS A 172 7.39 8.44 -20.79
C LYS A 172 7.80 6.99 -20.49
N GLU A 173 8.79 6.49 -21.22
CA GLU A 173 9.24 5.12 -21.04
C GLU A 173 9.80 4.88 -19.62
N LEU A 174 10.46 5.87 -19.01
CA LEU A 174 10.89 5.81 -17.60
C LEU A 174 9.71 5.60 -16.63
N GLN A 175 8.54 6.19 -16.90
CA GLN A 175 7.36 6.02 -16.07
C GLN A 175 6.78 4.60 -16.19
N ILE A 176 6.85 4.01 -17.39
CA ILE A 176 6.48 2.61 -17.62
C ILE A 176 7.44 1.70 -16.85
N LEU A 177 8.75 1.95 -16.99
CA LEU A 177 9.80 1.19 -16.30
C LEU A 177 9.60 1.20 -14.77
N ASN A 178 9.37 2.37 -14.16
CA ASN A 178 9.12 2.47 -12.72
C ASN A 178 7.93 1.62 -12.27
N LYS A 179 6.87 1.55 -13.09
CA LYS A 179 5.70 0.71 -12.78
C LYS A 179 6.00 -0.77 -12.98
N VAL A 180 6.72 -1.15 -14.03
CA VAL A 180 7.17 -2.53 -14.25
C VAL A 180 8.05 -3.00 -13.08
N ILE A 181 8.95 -2.15 -12.58
CA ILE A 181 9.76 -2.44 -11.39
C ILE A 181 8.86 -2.71 -10.17
N LEU A 182 7.86 -1.87 -9.92
CA LEU A 182 6.91 -2.10 -8.82
C LEU A 182 6.11 -3.40 -8.97
N TRP A 183 5.78 -3.78 -10.21
CA TRP A 183 5.08 -5.05 -10.49
C TRP A 183 5.99 -6.27 -10.29
N LEU A 184 7.28 -6.15 -10.62
CA LEU A 184 8.27 -7.21 -10.44
C LEU A 184 8.50 -7.59 -8.97
N TYR A 185 8.11 -6.73 -8.03
CA TYR A 185 8.15 -7.03 -6.60
C TYR A 185 7.49 -8.37 -6.25
N ASN A 186 6.29 -8.63 -6.79
CA ASN A 186 5.53 -9.87 -6.54
C ASN A 186 5.74 -10.93 -7.63
N ASN A 187 6.47 -10.61 -8.70
CA ASN A 187 6.59 -11.43 -9.92
C ASN A 187 8.06 -11.52 -10.38
N GLN A 188 8.99 -11.69 -9.44
CA GLN A 188 10.44 -11.66 -9.68
C GLN A 188 10.87 -12.67 -10.75
N ASP A 189 10.19 -13.80 -10.77
CA ASP A 189 10.39 -14.88 -11.73
C ASP A 189 10.18 -14.47 -13.20
N GLU A 190 9.40 -13.42 -13.44
CA GLU A 190 8.95 -12.97 -14.76
C GLU A 190 9.77 -11.79 -15.32
N CYS A 191 10.83 -11.37 -14.59
CA CYS A 191 11.70 -10.23 -14.92
C CYS A 191 12.21 -10.24 -16.37
N ASN A 192 12.92 -11.31 -16.76
CA ASN A 192 13.51 -11.41 -18.10
C ASN A 192 12.46 -11.36 -19.22
N GLU A 193 11.25 -11.80 -18.93
CA GLU A 193 10.21 -11.88 -19.93
C GLU A 193 9.49 -10.55 -20.09
N ILE A 194 9.25 -9.80 -19.01
CA ILE A 194 8.54 -8.52 -19.09
C ILE A 194 9.42 -7.37 -19.58
N LEU A 195 10.71 -7.37 -19.22
CA LEU A 195 11.63 -6.27 -19.58
C LEU A 195 11.90 -6.18 -21.09
N LYS A 196 11.67 -7.25 -21.86
CA LYS A 196 11.76 -7.26 -23.34
C LYS A 196 10.83 -6.24 -24.01
N TYR A 197 9.79 -5.81 -23.31
CA TYR A 197 8.78 -4.90 -23.85
C TYR A 197 8.96 -3.45 -23.39
N VAL A 198 9.96 -3.16 -22.54
CA VAL A 198 10.33 -1.80 -22.17
C VAL A 198 11.34 -1.27 -23.19
N ARG A 199 11.08 -0.10 -23.77
CA ARG A 199 11.89 0.55 -24.80
C ARG A 199 13.00 1.41 -24.22
N PHE A 200 13.98 0.83 -23.55
CA PHE A 200 15.01 1.64 -22.88
C PHE A 200 15.82 2.53 -23.85
N ASP A 201 15.80 2.29 -25.17
CA ASP A 201 16.34 3.23 -26.16
C ASP A 201 15.66 4.61 -26.15
N GLN A 202 14.47 4.72 -25.57
CA GLN A 202 13.71 5.95 -25.39
C GLN A 202 13.92 6.61 -24.01
N ILE A 203 14.75 6.01 -23.15
CA ILE A 203 15.10 6.58 -21.84
C ILE A 203 16.46 7.25 -21.96
N THR A 204 16.56 8.53 -21.60
CA THR A 204 17.84 9.23 -21.68
C THR A 204 18.76 8.87 -20.51
N TYR A 205 20.07 9.01 -20.70
CA TYR A 205 21.04 8.84 -19.60
C TYR A 205 20.76 9.81 -18.44
N GLU A 206 20.38 11.06 -18.73
CA GLU A 206 20.04 12.07 -17.73
C GLU A 206 18.77 11.70 -16.93
N GLU A 207 17.82 11.01 -17.56
CA GLU A 207 16.62 10.46 -16.92
C GLU A 207 16.94 9.30 -15.94
N LEU A 208 18.11 8.67 -16.10
CA LEU A 208 18.58 7.55 -15.28
C LEU A 208 19.66 7.93 -14.27
N SER A 209 20.40 9.03 -14.50
CA SER A 209 21.59 9.44 -13.72
C SER A 209 21.33 9.90 -12.27
N GLY A 210 20.22 9.50 -11.65
CA GLY A 210 19.85 9.77 -10.26
C GLY A 210 19.81 8.53 -9.36
N PHE A 211 19.96 7.32 -9.89
CA PHE A 211 19.87 6.09 -9.10
C PHE A 211 21.25 5.63 -8.62
N ASN A 212 21.65 6.06 -7.42
CA ASN A 212 22.84 5.50 -6.77
C ASN A 212 22.47 4.19 -6.06
N CYS A 213 22.89 3.06 -6.63
CA CYS A 213 22.70 1.73 -6.06
C CYS A 213 23.84 1.28 -5.13
N ASP A 214 24.92 2.04 -4.99
CA ASP A 214 26.03 1.68 -4.10
C ASP A 214 25.53 1.52 -2.65
N ASN A 215 25.87 0.37 -2.04
CA ASN A 215 25.42 -0.06 -0.72
C ASN A 215 23.88 -0.04 -0.56
N LYS A 216 23.14 -0.26 -1.65
CA LYS A 216 21.69 -0.48 -1.65
C LYS A 216 21.40 -1.95 -1.87
N GLY A 217 20.30 -2.42 -1.27
CA GLY A 217 19.88 -3.82 -1.27
C GLY A 217 19.46 -4.37 -2.63
N ALA A 218 18.50 -5.30 -2.63
CA ALA A 218 18.05 -5.97 -3.84
C ALA A 218 17.78 -5.00 -5.00
N THR A 219 18.42 -5.27 -6.15
CA THR A 219 18.46 -4.41 -7.32
C THR A 219 18.05 -5.14 -8.60
N ILE A 220 17.46 -4.43 -9.54
CA ILE A 220 17.30 -4.91 -10.92
C ILE A 220 18.39 -4.24 -11.76
N VAL A 221 19.25 -5.04 -12.38
CA VAL A 221 20.35 -4.57 -13.24
C VAL A 221 19.93 -4.68 -14.69
N ILE A 222 20.09 -3.60 -15.46
CA ILE A 222 19.71 -3.55 -16.87
C ILE A 222 20.87 -2.99 -17.69
N ARG A 223 21.23 -3.66 -18.79
CA ARG A 223 22.33 -3.29 -19.69
C ARG A 223 21.88 -3.35 -21.15
N LYS A 224 22.29 -2.37 -21.96
CA LYS A 224 22.04 -2.32 -23.40
C LYS A 224 23.34 -2.51 -24.19
N LEU A 225 23.37 -3.44 -25.13
CA LEU A 225 24.52 -3.67 -26.02
C LEU A 225 24.45 -2.77 -27.26
N LYS A 226 25.56 -2.09 -27.59
CA LYS A 226 25.65 -1.04 -28.64
C LYS A 226 25.36 -1.49 -30.08
N ASN A 227 25.60 -2.77 -30.39
CA ASN A 227 25.48 -3.31 -31.75
C ASN A 227 24.51 -4.48 -31.89
N GLU A 228 23.93 -4.97 -30.78
CA GLU A 228 23.03 -6.13 -30.78
C GLU A 228 21.56 -5.73 -30.53
N GLY A 229 21.30 -4.50 -30.08
CA GLY A 229 19.94 -4.00 -29.77
C GLY A 229 19.24 -4.74 -28.61
N SER A 230 19.87 -5.75 -28.04
CA SER A 230 19.37 -6.60 -26.97
C SER A 230 19.70 -6.04 -25.58
N PHE A 231 18.74 -6.13 -24.68
CA PHE A 231 18.94 -5.88 -23.25
C PHE A 231 19.35 -7.16 -22.54
N ILE A 232 20.32 -7.04 -21.64
CA ILE A 232 20.78 -8.10 -20.77
C ILE A 232 20.81 -7.57 -19.35
N GLY A 233 20.55 -8.43 -18.37
CA GLY A 233 20.34 -7.98 -17.01
C GLY A 233 19.81 -9.09 -16.12
N GLY A 234 19.44 -8.72 -14.90
CA GLY A 234 18.90 -9.68 -13.96
C GLY A 234 18.56 -9.04 -12.63
N TYR A 235 17.85 -9.80 -11.82
CA TYR A 235 17.63 -9.47 -10.42
C TYR A 235 18.89 -9.83 -9.61
N ASN A 236 19.50 -8.82 -9.00
CA ASN A 236 20.59 -8.99 -8.06
C ASN A 236 20.03 -8.82 -6.64
N PRO A 237 19.83 -9.91 -5.87
CA PRO A 237 19.35 -9.82 -4.49
C PRO A 237 20.40 -9.24 -3.52
N LEU A 238 21.65 -9.04 -3.98
CA LEU A 238 22.77 -8.60 -3.17
C LEU A 238 22.93 -7.09 -3.18
N ASP A 239 23.48 -6.58 -2.07
CA ASP A 239 23.93 -5.21 -1.98
C ASP A 239 25.03 -4.94 -3.01
N TRP A 240 24.99 -3.77 -3.67
CA TRP A 240 26.13 -3.31 -4.47
C TRP A 240 27.25 -2.83 -3.54
N SER A 241 27.98 -3.79 -2.98
CA SER A 241 29.07 -3.53 -2.05
C SER A 241 30.38 -3.19 -2.77
N ILE A 242 31.14 -2.27 -2.18
CA ILE A 242 32.54 -1.94 -2.56
C ILE A 242 33.54 -3.04 -2.15
N ASP A 243 33.10 -4.03 -1.40
CA ASP A 243 33.90 -5.19 -0.97
C ASP A 243 33.48 -6.42 -1.79
N ASP A 244 34.45 -7.26 -2.18
CA ASP A 244 34.19 -8.44 -3.02
C ASP A 244 33.37 -9.49 -2.23
N TYR A 245 32.14 -9.78 -2.66
CA TYR A 245 31.24 -10.76 -2.02
C TYR A 245 30.73 -11.82 -3.01
N TYR A 246 30.62 -13.07 -2.54
CA TYR A 246 30.15 -14.24 -3.30
C TYR A 246 28.86 -14.77 -2.71
N TYR A 247 27.83 -15.00 -3.53
CA TYR A 247 26.56 -15.54 -3.06
C TYR A 247 26.12 -16.76 -3.88
N ASN A 248 25.67 -17.79 -3.17
CA ASN A 248 25.16 -19.02 -3.75
C ASN A 248 23.63 -18.98 -3.72
N VAL A 249 22.99 -18.96 -4.88
CA VAL A 249 21.53 -18.95 -5.01
C VAL A 249 21.04 -20.34 -5.40
N SER A 250 20.07 -20.89 -4.67
CA SER A 250 19.36 -22.12 -5.02
C SER A 250 17.90 -21.82 -5.38
N ASP A 251 17.65 -21.28 -6.58
CA ASP A 251 16.29 -20.89 -7.03
C ASP A 251 15.77 -21.71 -8.24
N GLY A 252 16.44 -22.81 -8.59
CA GLY A 252 15.99 -23.71 -9.66
C GLY A 252 16.28 -23.24 -11.09
N ARG A 253 16.83 -22.04 -11.31
CA ARG A 253 17.27 -21.53 -12.63
C ARG A 253 18.75 -21.75 -12.93
N VAL A 254 19.46 -22.30 -11.94
CA VAL A 254 20.91 -22.33 -11.85
C VAL A 254 21.40 -23.78 -11.91
N LYS A 255 22.32 -24.08 -12.82
CA LYS A 255 22.83 -25.45 -13.03
C LYS A 255 23.97 -25.86 -12.07
N SER A 256 24.60 -24.91 -11.38
CA SER A 256 25.70 -25.15 -10.42
C SER A 256 25.67 -24.16 -9.25
N PHE A 257 25.81 -24.67 -8.02
CA PHE A 257 25.54 -23.97 -6.75
C PHE A 257 26.64 -23.01 -6.28
N SER A 258 27.79 -22.95 -6.95
CA SER A 258 28.91 -22.06 -6.57
C SER A 258 29.00 -20.84 -7.49
N ASP A 259 29.04 -19.64 -6.92
CA ASP A 259 29.37 -18.36 -7.59
C ASP A 259 28.32 -17.85 -8.59
N THR A 260 27.04 -17.93 -8.23
CA THR A 260 25.94 -17.64 -9.15
C THR A 260 25.67 -16.16 -9.38
N ILE A 261 25.86 -15.35 -8.36
CA ILE A 261 25.81 -13.88 -8.41
C ILE A 261 26.92 -13.38 -7.47
N TYR A 262 27.75 -12.46 -7.93
CA TYR A 262 28.79 -11.85 -7.08
C TYR A 262 29.00 -10.39 -7.48
N CYS A 263 29.34 -9.53 -6.52
CA CYS A 263 29.68 -8.14 -6.78
C CYS A 263 31.20 -7.94 -6.57
N LYS A 264 31.87 -7.26 -7.51
CA LYS A 264 33.28 -6.88 -7.36
C LYS A 264 33.46 -5.38 -7.44
N LYS A 265 34.38 -4.87 -6.62
CA LYS A 265 34.69 -3.44 -6.50
C LYS A 265 34.91 -2.72 -7.83
N ASN A 266 35.54 -3.39 -8.80
CA ASN A 266 35.92 -2.77 -10.07
C ASN A 266 34.98 -3.09 -11.25
N TYR A 267 33.94 -3.91 -11.04
CA TYR A 267 33.10 -4.48 -12.10
C TYR A 267 31.59 -4.55 -11.78
N GLY A 268 31.16 -4.16 -10.56
CA GLY A 268 29.77 -4.25 -10.11
C GLY A 268 29.25 -5.68 -10.03
N SER A 269 27.92 -5.87 -10.14
CA SER A 269 27.27 -7.18 -10.11
C SER A 269 27.62 -8.03 -11.34
N SER A 270 27.97 -9.29 -11.11
CA SER A 270 28.17 -10.33 -12.11
C SER A 270 27.19 -11.47 -11.89
N PHE A 271 26.75 -12.07 -13.00
CA PHE A 271 25.85 -13.22 -13.00
C PHE A 271 26.59 -14.41 -13.63
N GLY A 272 26.65 -15.51 -12.90
CA GLY A 272 27.43 -16.71 -13.22
C GLY A 272 28.92 -16.43 -13.02
N ARG A 273 29.72 -17.44 -12.70
CA ARG A 273 31.16 -17.31 -12.37
C ARG A 273 31.98 -16.65 -13.49
N SER A 274 31.92 -15.32 -13.58
CA SER A 274 32.35 -14.49 -14.70
C SER A 274 31.65 -14.78 -16.02
N GLU A 275 30.42 -15.30 -16.01
CA GLU A 275 29.68 -15.50 -17.27
C GLU A 275 29.19 -14.18 -17.85
N LEU A 276 28.70 -13.29 -16.99
CA LEU A 276 28.11 -12.01 -17.34
C LEU A 276 28.64 -10.92 -16.39
N PHE A 277 29.68 -10.18 -16.80
CA PHE A 277 30.32 -9.15 -15.96
C PHE A 277 30.84 -7.94 -16.76
N ILE A 278 30.96 -6.78 -16.11
CA ILE A 278 31.55 -5.57 -16.71
C ILE A 278 33.07 -5.64 -16.58
N GLN A 279 33.83 -5.18 -17.59
CA GLN A 279 35.28 -5.06 -17.49
C GLN A 279 35.71 -3.64 -17.07
N ASN A 280 36.85 -3.57 -16.39
CA ASN A 280 37.39 -2.47 -15.58
C ASN A 280 37.22 -1.11 -16.27
N ASN A 281 36.51 -0.16 -15.64
CA ASN A 281 36.41 1.26 -16.07
C ASN A 281 36.18 1.51 -17.57
N GLN A 282 35.71 0.50 -18.30
CA GLN A 282 35.43 0.56 -19.71
C GLN A 282 33.94 0.27 -19.83
N ASN A 283 33.23 1.00 -20.70
CA ASN A 283 31.83 0.73 -21.05
C ASN A 283 31.72 -0.58 -21.86
N CYS A 284 32.38 -1.64 -21.41
CA CYS A 284 32.61 -2.89 -22.10
C CYS A 284 32.19 -4.03 -21.17
N TRP A 285 31.41 -4.93 -21.72
CA TRP A 285 30.82 -6.07 -21.05
C TRP A 285 31.37 -7.37 -21.63
N SER A 286 31.66 -8.37 -20.79
CA SER A 286 32.23 -9.64 -21.20
C SER A 286 31.23 -10.78 -21.02
N TYR A 287 31.09 -11.60 -22.07
CA TYR A 287 30.34 -12.85 -22.08
C TYR A 287 31.28 -14.02 -22.31
N GLU A 288 31.31 -14.96 -21.37
CA GLU A 288 32.20 -16.12 -21.46
C GLU A 288 31.47 -17.47 -21.57
N HIS A 289 30.19 -17.53 -21.16
CA HIS A 289 29.31 -18.69 -21.07
C HIS A 289 29.98 -19.99 -20.57
N TYR A 290 29.86 -20.25 -19.27
CA TYR A 290 30.41 -21.41 -18.56
C TYR A 290 29.32 -22.42 -18.09
N HIS A 291 28.09 -22.32 -18.61
CA HIS A 291 26.90 -23.14 -18.32
C HIS A 291 26.22 -22.98 -16.94
N TYR A 292 26.47 -21.90 -16.19
CA TYR A 292 25.78 -21.65 -14.92
C TYR A 292 24.32 -21.20 -15.13
N TYR A 293 24.07 -20.40 -16.17
CA TYR A 293 22.74 -20.01 -16.65
C TYR A 293 22.42 -20.64 -18.02
N GLU A 294 21.15 -20.63 -18.41
CA GLU A 294 20.75 -20.92 -19.79
C GLU A 294 21.40 -19.93 -20.76
N SER A 295 21.80 -20.41 -21.94
CA SER A 295 22.41 -19.55 -22.95
C SER A 295 21.44 -18.46 -23.37
N ILE A 296 21.88 -17.21 -23.27
CA ILE A 296 21.13 -16.03 -23.73
C ILE A 296 21.31 -15.76 -25.23
N GLY A 297 21.92 -16.70 -25.98
CA GLY A 297 22.07 -16.61 -27.43
C GLY A 297 23.20 -15.71 -27.94
N LEU A 298 24.02 -15.16 -27.04
CA LEU A 298 25.19 -14.33 -27.40
C LEU A 298 26.42 -15.19 -27.72
N LYS A 299 27.33 -14.64 -28.53
CA LYS A 299 28.64 -15.25 -28.79
C LYS A 299 29.59 -14.86 -27.67
N LYS A 300 30.52 -15.74 -27.32
CA LYS A 300 31.59 -15.42 -26.37
C LYS A 300 32.40 -14.23 -26.90
N GLY A 301 32.61 -13.20 -26.08
CA GLY A 301 33.31 -11.97 -26.50
C GLY A 301 33.12 -10.77 -25.57
N ILE A 302 33.67 -9.63 -25.99
CA ILE A 302 33.53 -8.33 -25.33
C ILE A 302 32.59 -7.46 -26.18
N TYR A 303 31.64 -6.80 -25.53
CA TYR A 303 30.62 -5.97 -26.14
C TYR A 303 30.65 -4.57 -25.55
N GLU A 304 30.55 -3.53 -26.39
CA GLU A 304 30.35 -2.16 -25.90
C GLU A 304 28.91 -1.95 -25.39
N LEU A 305 28.77 -1.20 -24.29
CA LEU A 305 27.51 -0.83 -23.67
C LEU A 305 27.07 0.56 -24.13
N ASP A 306 25.80 0.66 -24.50
CA ASP A 306 25.10 1.95 -24.72
C ASP A 306 24.49 2.50 -23.42
N LEU A 307 24.09 1.60 -22.50
CA LEU A 307 23.42 1.94 -21.24
C LEU A 307 23.69 0.88 -20.17
N PHE A 308 23.88 1.33 -18.93
CA PHE A 308 23.97 0.51 -17.73
C PHE A 308 23.26 1.20 -16.58
N GLU A 309 22.28 0.55 -15.94
CA GLU A 309 21.56 1.12 -14.79
C GLU A 309 21.12 0.02 -13.81
N ALA A 310 21.01 0.39 -12.52
CA ALA A 310 20.44 -0.47 -11.49
C ALA A 310 19.34 0.24 -10.70
N PHE A 311 18.31 -0.51 -10.31
CA PHE A 311 17.13 0.01 -9.61
C PHE A 311 16.94 -0.68 -8.27
N GLN A 312 16.84 0.07 -7.18
CA GLN A 312 16.59 -0.47 -5.82
C GLN A 312 15.12 -0.89 -5.64
N ILE A 313 14.88 -2.01 -4.93
CA ILE A 313 13.55 -2.46 -4.50
C ILE A 313 13.39 -2.21 -2.98
N ASN A 314 12.39 -1.42 -2.55
CA ASN A 314 12.16 -1.06 -1.14
C ASN A 314 10.72 -1.38 -0.65
N SER A 315 10.57 -1.64 0.66
CA SER A 315 9.31 -1.75 1.43
C SER A 315 9.42 -0.95 2.75
N ASP A 316 8.29 -0.61 3.37
CA ASP A 316 7.95 0.69 3.97
C ASP A 316 7.65 0.67 5.50
N GLY A 317 8.46 -0.02 6.32
CA GLY A 317 8.65 0.37 7.73
C GLY A 317 7.52 0.17 8.78
N GLY A 318 6.47 -0.60 8.53
CA GLY A 318 5.36 -0.82 9.50
C GLY A 318 5.63 -1.74 10.72
N LEU A 319 4.68 -1.80 11.67
CA LEU A 319 4.73 -2.67 12.87
C LEU A 319 4.64 -4.16 12.53
N ARG A 320 5.37 -5.01 13.28
CA ARG A 320 5.40 -6.48 13.12
C ARG A 320 5.29 -7.19 14.47
N ALA A 321 4.71 -8.40 14.51
CA ALA A 321 4.57 -9.18 15.74
C ALA A 321 4.63 -10.70 15.50
N LYS A 322 5.09 -11.44 16.52
CA LYS A 322 5.04 -12.91 16.61
C LYS A 322 4.95 -13.37 18.07
N THR A 323 4.59 -14.62 18.32
CA THR A 323 4.29 -15.12 19.68
C THR A 323 5.25 -16.22 20.13
N LYS A 324 5.75 -16.11 21.37
CA LYS A 324 6.55 -17.13 22.07
C LYS A 324 5.79 -17.69 23.26
N THR A 325 5.82 -19.00 23.45
CA THR A 325 5.34 -19.65 24.68
C THR A 325 6.44 -19.60 25.75
N LEU A 326 6.07 -19.28 26.98
CA LEU A 326 6.95 -19.28 28.15
C LEU A 326 6.40 -20.26 29.19
N ASP A 327 7.29 -20.88 29.97
CA ASP A 327 6.90 -21.89 30.98
C ASP A 327 6.13 -21.28 32.16
N LYS A 328 6.33 -19.99 32.42
CA LYS A 328 5.65 -19.24 33.48
C LYS A 328 5.48 -17.78 33.07
N LYS A 329 4.52 -17.11 33.71
CA LYS A 329 4.29 -15.67 33.57
C LYS A 329 5.51 -14.89 34.10
N PRO A 330 6.15 -14.04 33.29
CA PRO A 330 7.20 -13.16 33.76
C PRO A 330 6.60 -11.98 34.53
N THR A 331 7.27 -11.56 35.60
CA THR A 331 6.88 -10.41 36.43
C THR A 331 7.62 -9.13 36.06
N ASP A 332 8.73 -9.25 35.33
CA ASP A 332 9.61 -8.14 34.94
C ASP A 332 10.22 -8.39 33.55
N VAL A 333 10.56 -7.30 32.85
CA VAL A 333 11.16 -7.32 31.51
C VAL A 333 12.47 -8.13 31.49
N SER A 334 13.27 -8.09 32.57
CA SER A 334 14.54 -8.82 32.68
C SER A 334 14.39 -10.35 32.67
N GLN A 335 13.20 -10.87 32.95
CA GLN A 335 12.93 -12.31 32.92
C GLN A 335 12.59 -12.82 31.51
N LEU A 336 12.40 -11.91 30.55
CA LEU A 336 12.10 -12.28 29.17
C LEU A 336 13.41 -12.57 28.42
N PRO A 337 13.46 -13.68 27.66
CA PRO A 337 14.63 -13.99 26.86
C PRO A 337 14.75 -13.02 25.68
N GLU A 338 16.00 -12.70 25.30
CA GLU A 338 16.25 -12.17 23.95
C GLU A 338 15.67 -13.15 22.92
N TRP A 339 15.22 -12.59 21.81
CA TRP A 339 14.78 -13.37 20.66
C TRP A 339 15.36 -12.76 19.38
N ASN A 340 15.00 -13.32 18.25
CA ASN A 340 15.43 -12.87 16.94
C ASN A 340 14.28 -13.03 15.96
N PHE A 341 14.34 -12.39 14.82
CA PHE A 341 13.50 -12.67 13.66
C PHE A 341 14.32 -12.46 12.38
N ASP A 342 13.78 -12.94 11.27
CA ASP A 342 14.37 -12.72 9.96
C ASP A 342 14.10 -11.27 9.49
N GLY A 343 15.12 -10.44 9.60
CA GLY A 343 15.11 -9.03 9.20
C GLY A 343 15.13 -8.82 7.70
N SER A 344 15.46 -9.82 6.89
CA SER A 344 15.37 -9.70 5.42
C SER A 344 13.91 -9.59 4.97
N SER A 345 13.02 -10.30 5.66
CA SER A 345 11.56 -10.22 5.46
C SER A 345 10.92 -8.93 6.00
N THR A 346 11.71 -8.02 6.59
CA THR A 346 11.22 -6.75 7.17
C THR A 346 12.07 -5.53 6.77
N ASN A 347 13.01 -5.68 5.83
CA ASN A 347 13.96 -4.65 5.42
C ASN A 347 14.84 -4.09 6.55
N GLN A 348 15.19 -4.93 7.52
CA GLN A 348 16.05 -4.54 8.66
C GLN A 348 17.41 -5.22 8.66
N ALA A 349 17.63 -6.22 7.79
CA ALA A 349 18.90 -6.90 7.64
C ALA A 349 19.03 -7.55 6.24
N PRO A 350 20.25 -7.77 5.72
CA PRO A 350 20.47 -8.48 4.46
C PRO A 350 20.18 -9.99 4.58
N GLY A 351 19.95 -10.68 3.47
CA GLY A 351 19.50 -12.09 3.47
C GLY A 351 20.52 -13.11 4.01
N ASP A 352 21.82 -12.89 3.79
CA ASP A 352 22.92 -13.73 4.29
C ASP A 352 23.24 -13.52 5.77
N ASN A 353 22.78 -12.41 6.34
CA ASN A 353 22.96 -12.08 7.74
C ASN A 353 21.69 -11.42 8.30
N SER A 354 20.58 -12.16 8.19
CA SER A 354 19.26 -11.60 8.37
C SER A 354 18.78 -11.55 9.82
N ASP A 355 19.51 -12.17 10.76
CA ASP A 355 19.08 -12.21 12.16
C ASP A 355 19.09 -10.81 12.79
N VAL A 356 17.89 -10.32 13.11
CA VAL A 356 17.68 -9.11 13.91
C VAL A 356 17.21 -9.53 15.30
N LEU A 357 17.95 -9.08 16.30
CA LEU A 357 17.70 -9.38 17.71
C LEU A 357 16.58 -8.50 18.27
N LEU A 358 15.66 -9.13 18.99
CA LEU A 358 14.60 -8.50 19.78
C LEU A 358 15.04 -8.46 21.25
N ARG A 359 15.20 -7.25 21.77
CA ARG A 359 15.45 -7.00 23.19
C ARG A 359 14.20 -6.45 23.87
N PRO A 360 13.59 -7.19 24.80
CA PRO A 360 12.43 -6.71 25.56
C PRO A 360 12.70 -5.39 26.27
N VAL A 361 11.75 -4.45 26.20
CA VAL A 361 11.85 -3.15 26.88
C VAL A 361 10.63 -2.77 27.70
N ALA A 362 9.45 -3.30 27.37
CA ALA A 362 8.23 -3.08 28.15
C ALA A 362 7.31 -4.29 28.05
N ILE A 363 6.59 -4.56 29.14
CA ILE A 363 5.56 -5.60 29.24
C ILE A 363 4.22 -4.91 29.49
N PHE A 364 3.20 -5.37 28.78
CA PHE A 364 1.80 -5.00 29.01
C PHE A 364 0.95 -6.26 29.11
N LYS A 365 -0.21 -6.17 29.77
CA LYS A 365 -1.18 -7.29 29.73
C LYS A 365 -1.73 -7.40 28.30
N ASP A 366 -1.92 -8.63 27.82
CA ASP A 366 -2.50 -8.87 26.49
C ASP A 366 -4.03 -8.77 26.56
N PRO A 367 -4.65 -7.71 25.99
CA PRO A 367 -6.09 -7.53 26.04
C PRO A 367 -6.85 -8.46 25.08
N PHE A 368 -6.15 -9.09 24.12
CA PHE A 368 -6.75 -9.98 23.13
C PHE A 368 -6.83 -11.41 23.65
N ARG A 369 -5.78 -11.88 24.33
CA ARG A 369 -5.72 -13.24 24.88
C ARG A 369 -6.15 -13.32 26.35
N GLY A 370 -6.05 -12.23 27.09
CA GLY A 370 -6.40 -12.17 28.51
C GLY A 370 -5.55 -13.08 29.41
N GLY A 371 -5.96 -13.25 30.66
CA GLY A 371 -5.31 -14.13 31.62
C GLY A 371 -3.86 -13.73 31.91
N ASP A 372 -2.95 -14.70 31.84
CA ASP A 372 -1.51 -14.50 32.08
C ASP A 372 -0.70 -14.14 30.83
N ASN A 373 -1.37 -13.97 29.69
CA ASN A 373 -0.72 -13.55 28.45
C ASN A 373 -0.28 -12.08 28.51
N ILE A 374 0.82 -11.78 27.82
CA ILE A 374 1.43 -10.45 27.80
C ILE A 374 1.80 -10.02 26.39
N LEU A 375 1.80 -8.71 26.18
CA LEU A 375 2.43 -8.05 25.03
C LEU A 375 3.82 -7.56 25.46
N VAL A 376 4.80 -7.73 24.56
CA VAL A 376 6.19 -7.33 24.80
C VAL A 376 6.62 -6.37 23.71
N LEU A 377 6.92 -5.13 24.08
CA LEU A 377 7.59 -4.19 23.18
C LEU A 377 9.09 -4.48 23.18
N ASN A 378 9.71 -4.47 22.01
CA ASN A 378 11.11 -4.80 21.82
C ASN A 378 11.87 -3.69 21.09
N LYS A 379 13.16 -3.57 21.40
CA LYS A 379 14.14 -2.86 20.57
C LYS A 379 14.78 -3.84 19.60
N CYS A 380 15.04 -3.36 18.39
CA CYS A 380 15.75 -4.14 17.37
C CYS A 380 17.26 -3.84 17.40
N TYR A 381 18.07 -4.90 17.37
CA TYR A 381 19.53 -4.83 17.28
C TYR A 381 19.99 -5.73 16.14
N ASN A 382 21.07 -5.35 15.46
CA ASN A 382 21.71 -6.19 14.46
C ASN A 382 22.33 -7.42 15.15
N ASN A 383 22.71 -8.42 14.35
CA ASN A 383 23.38 -9.63 14.82
C ASN A 383 24.67 -9.34 15.61
N ASP A 384 25.39 -8.28 15.26
CA ASP A 384 26.60 -7.77 15.94
C ASP A 384 26.30 -7.02 17.25
N ARG A 385 25.03 -7.00 17.69
CA ARG A 385 24.49 -6.32 18.87
C ARG A 385 24.49 -4.79 18.81
N THR A 386 24.81 -4.18 17.66
CA THR A 386 24.63 -2.74 17.44
C THR A 386 23.14 -2.40 17.27
N PRO A 387 22.69 -1.18 17.64
CA PRO A 387 21.31 -0.77 17.41
C PRO A 387 20.98 -0.82 15.92
N ASN A 388 19.85 -1.43 15.57
CA ASN A 388 19.37 -1.43 14.18
C ASN A 388 19.08 0.02 13.72
N THR A 389 19.17 0.28 12.42
CA THR A 389 18.98 1.63 11.83
C THR A 389 17.62 2.25 12.15
N THR A 390 16.59 1.41 12.36
CA THR A 390 15.22 1.81 12.72
C THR A 390 14.98 1.91 14.24
N ASN A 391 16.00 1.66 15.07
CA ASN A 391 15.88 1.70 16.53
C ASN A 391 16.08 3.12 17.10
N TYR A 392 15.14 4.02 16.79
CA TYR A 392 15.14 5.40 17.29
C TYR A 392 14.97 5.48 18.82
N CYS A 393 14.36 4.45 19.43
CA CYS A 393 14.24 4.34 20.87
C CYS A 393 15.62 4.34 21.57
N HIS A 394 16.67 3.81 20.94
CA HIS A 394 18.01 3.79 21.53
C HIS A 394 18.61 5.19 21.68
N SER A 395 18.51 6.03 20.65
CA SER A 395 19.01 7.41 20.72
C SER A 395 18.13 8.27 21.63
N CYS A 396 16.80 8.11 21.56
CA CYS A 396 15.86 8.79 22.44
C CYS A 396 16.08 8.43 23.93
N ALA A 397 16.36 7.17 24.27
CA ALA A 397 16.64 6.80 25.65
C ALA A 397 17.90 7.50 26.20
N LYS A 398 18.93 7.69 25.37
CA LYS A 398 20.14 8.44 25.76
C LYS A 398 19.81 9.89 26.08
N ILE A 399 19.07 10.58 25.20
CA ILE A 399 18.75 12.00 25.39
C ILE A 399 17.86 12.20 26.63
N MET A 400 16.85 11.36 26.82
CA MET A 400 15.98 11.43 28.01
C MET A 400 16.77 11.22 29.31
N LYS A 401 17.78 10.34 29.29
CA LYS A 401 18.69 10.14 30.43
C LYS A 401 19.57 11.37 30.70
N THR A 402 20.10 12.00 29.64
CA THR A 402 20.92 13.22 29.76
C THR A 402 20.15 14.37 30.41
N TYR A 403 18.86 14.48 30.13
CA TYR A 403 18.01 15.58 30.63
C TYR A 403 16.99 15.13 31.69
N THR A 404 17.29 14.07 32.44
CA THR A 404 16.37 13.54 33.46
C THR A 404 16.03 14.58 34.54
N ASP A 405 16.98 15.42 34.93
CA ASP A 405 16.79 16.49 35.94
C ASP A 405 15.75 17.54 35.53
N ALA A 406 15.46 17.67 34.23
CA ALA A 406 14.43 18.58 33.75
C ALA A 406 13.01 17.99 33.86
N HIS A 407 12.90 16.70 34.16
CA HIS A 407 11.66 15.93 34.22
C HIS A 407 10.74 16.20 33.01
N PRO A 408 11.17 15.88 31.78
CA PRO A 408 10.35 16.10 30.59
C PRO A 408 9.14 15.15 30.57
N TRP A 409 7.96 15.72 30.44
CA TRP A 409 6.70 14.99 30.27
C TRP A 409 6.09 15.29 28.90
N PHE A 410 5.47 14.25 28.34
CA PHE A 410 4.81 14.31 27.05
C PHE A 410 3.38 13.80 27.14
N GLY A 411 2.46 14.52 26.51
CA GLY A 411 1.09 14.06 26.30
C GLY A 411 0.79 14.11 24.82
N ILE A 412 0.51 12.96 24.21
CA ILE A 412 0.39 12.89 22.75
C ILE A 412 -1.08 12.69 22.35
N LYS A 413 -1.53 13.27 21.24
CA LYS A 413 -2.91 13.12 20.71
C LYS A 413 -2.89 12.37 19.38
N GLN A 414 -3.51 11.19 19.34
CA GLN A 414 -3.61 10.38 18.13
C GLN A 414 -4.84 10.71 17.35
N GLU A 415 -4.66 11.13 16.10
CA GLU A 415 -5.72 11.12 15.11
C GLU A 415 -5.47 10.01 14.09
N TYR A 416 -6.41 9.08 13.94
CA TYR A 416 -6.40 8.07 12.88
C TYR A 416 -7.76 8.08 12.19
N THR A 417 -7.77 7.66 10.92
CA THR A 417 -8.99 7.47 10.13
C THR A 417 -9.23 5.99 9.95
N LEU A 418 -10.47 5.54 10.20
CA LEU A 418 -10.85 4.16 9.95
C LEU A 418 -11.17 3.99 8.46
N PHE A 419 -10.60 2.96 7.84
CA PHE A 419 -10.89 2.57 6.47
C PHE A 419 -11.56 1.20 6.43
N ASP A 420 -12.40 0.97 5.43
CA ASP A 420 -12.91 -0.36 5.11
C ASP A 420 -11.90 -1.19 4.30
N MET A 421 -12.24 -2.44 4.02
CA MET A 421 -11.38 -3.38 3.27
C MET A 421 -11.16 -2.99 1.79
N GLU A 422 -11.88 -1.98 1.30
CA GLU A 422 -11.77 -1.42 -0.05
C GLU A 422 -10.99 -0.08 -0.02
N ASN A 423 -10.32 0.26 1.09
CA ASN A 423 -9.62 1.52 1.32
C ASN A 423 -10.52 2.77 1.21
N ASN A 424 -11.83 2.64 1.43
CA ASN A 424 -12.70 3.80 1.60
C ASN A 424 -12.76 4.19 3.07
N VAL A 425 -12.90 5.49 3.36
CA VAL A 425 -13.14 5.94 4.73
C VAL A 425 -14.42 5.27 5.25
N LEU A 426 -14.33 4.67 6.43
CA LEU A 426 -15.40 3.87 7.01
C LEU A 426 -16.69 4.69 7.06
N SER A 427 -17.77 4.09 6.53
CA SER A 427 -19.12 4.67 6.47
C SER A 427 -19.31 5.89 5.57
N TRP A 428 -18.31 6.27 4.77
CA TRP A 428 -18.56 7.16 3.65
C TRP A 428 -19.46 6.47 2.60
N PRO A 429 -20.35 7.21 1.91
CA PRO A 429 -21.09 6.65 0.80
C PRO A 429 -20.14 6.10 -0.27
N LYS A 430 -20.34 4.84 -0.71
CA LYS A 430 -19.50 4.25 -1.75
C LYS A 430 -19.49 5.12 -3.02
N GLY A 431 -18.32 5.62 -3.42
CA GLY A 431 -18.17 6.50 -4.57
C GLY A 431 -18.69 7.93 -4.35
N GLY A 432 -18.86 8.36 -3.10
CA GLY A 432 -19.34 9.70 -2.75
C GLY A 432 -18.74 10.21 -1.43
N PHE A 433 -19.18 11.40 -1.03
CA PHE A 433 -18.74 12.06 0.20
C PHE A 433 -19.93 12.19 1.16
N PRO A 434 -19.71 12.16 2.49
CA PRO A 434 -20.74 12.49 3.46
C PRO A 434 -21.07 14.01 3.41
N GLY A 435 -22.04 14.46 4.22
CA GLY A 435 -22.34 15.89 4.36
C GLY A 435 -21.14 16.68 4.91
N PRO A 436 -21.08 18.01 4.74
CA PRO A 436 -19.93 18.82 5.13
C PRO A 436 -19.57 18.70 6.62
N GLN A 437 -18.32 19.01 6.96
CA GLN A 437 -17.83 19.02 8.34
C GLN A 437 -18.64 19.93 9.28
N GLY A 438 -18.62 19.60 10.57
CA GLY A 438 -19.39 20.28 11.60
C GLY A 438 -20.06 19.30 12.57
N PRO A 439 -20.99 18.45 12.10
CA PRO A 439 -21.80 17.59 12.98
C PRO A 439 -21.09 16.31 13.45
N TYR A 440 -19.83 16.08 13.08
CA TYR A 440 -19.11 14.84 13.40
C TYR A 440 -18.31 14.92 14.70
N TYR A 441 -17.73 16.08 15.02
CA TYR A 441 -16.85 16.24 16.17
C TYR A 441 -17.60 16.05 17.49
N CYS A 442 -17.16 15.08 18.30
CA CYS A 442 -17.74 14.73 19.61
C CYS A 442 -19.26 14.45 19.60
N PHE A 443 -19.83 14.08 18.46
CA PHE A 443 -21.27 13.84 18.33
C PHE A 443 -21.64 12.40 18.71
N VAL A 444 -22.86 12.20 19.19
CA VAL A 444 -23.41 10.88 19.55
C VAL A 444 -24.68 10.62 18.74
N SER A 445 -24.59 9.75 17.73
CA SER A 445 -25.74 9.23 16.98
C SER A 445 -25.29 8.18 15.97
N THR A 446 -26.17 7.24 15.65
CA THR A 446 -25.95 6.19 14.63
C THR A 446 -25.72 6.74 13.22
N ASN A 447 -26.08 8.00 12.97
CA ASN A 447 -26.00 8.61 11.64
C ASN A 447 -24.71 9.42 11.40
N VAL A 448 -23.83 9.51 12.39
CA VAL A 448 -22.62 10.37 12.35
C VAL A 448 -21.43 9.81 13.12
N ALA A 449 -21.62 9.03 14.18
CA ALA A 449 -20.55 8.43 14.98
C ALA A 449 -20.27 6.98 14.54
N PHE A 450 -19.60 6.83 13.41
CA PHE A 450 -19.28 5.52 12.82
C PHE A 450 -18.04 4.90 13.46
N GLY A 451 -18.04 3.58 13.66
CA GLY A 451 -16.89 2.84 14.22
C GLY A 451 -16.66 3.02 15.72
N HIS A 452 -17.63 3.58 16.47
CA HIS A 452 -17.50 3.81 17.91
C HIS A 452 -17.19 2.53 18.70
N ASP A 453 -17.71 1.38 18.27
CA ASP A 453 -17.40 0.09 18.90
C ASP A 453 -15.91 -0.25 18.87
N ILE A 454 -15.20 0.12 17.79
CA ILE A 454 -13.75 -0.06 17.67
C ILE A 454 -13.03 0.85 18.66
N VAL A 455 -13.47 2.11 18.77
CA VAL A 455 -12.87 3.09 19.69
C VAL A 455 -13.06 2.67 21.15
N GLU A 456 -14.26 2.25 21.53
CA GLU A 456 -14.57 1.73 22.89
C GLU A 456 -13.80 0.45 23.21
N ALA A 457 -13.74 -0.49 22.27
CA ALA A 457 -12.97 -1.73 22.45
C ALA A 457 -11.47 -1.43 22.59
N HIS A 458 -10.92 -0.58 21.73
CA HIS A 458 -9.53 -0.13 21.80
C HIS A 458 -9.23 0.57 23.13
N TYR A 459 -10.12 1.45 23.58
CA TYR A 459 -9.97 2.13 24.86
C TYR A 459 -9.89 1.16 26.04
N ARG A 460 -10.84 0.22 26.11
CA ARG A 460 -10.84 -0.82 27.15
C ARG A 460 -9.63 -1.72 27.06
N ALA A 461 -9.18 -2.05 25.85
CA ALA A 461 -7.98 -2.84 25.64
C ALA A 461 -6.72 -2.12 26.16
N CYS A 462 -6.58 -0.82 25.91
CA CYS A 462 -5.50 0.00 26.47
C CYS A 462 -5.55 0.05 28.00
N LEU A 463 -6.72 0.34 28.58
CA LEU A 463 -6.92 0.34 30.03
C LEU A 463 -6.56 -1.01 30.66
N TYR A 464 -7.02 -2.10 30.05
CA TYR A 464 -6.68 -3.46 30.49
C TYR A 464 -5.17 -3.73 30.43
N ALA A 465 -4.52 -3.28 29.37
CA ALA A 465 -3.07 -3.39 29.18
C ALA A 465 -2.26 -2.57 30.21
N GLY A 466 -2.91 -1.67 30.96
CA GLY A 466 -2.29 -0.81 31.97
C GLY A 466 -1.96 0.60 31.46
N GLN A 467 -2.52 1.00 30.32
CA GLN A 467 -2.39 2.35 29.76
C GLN A 467 -3.57 3.21 30.24
N CYS A 468 -3.30 4.40 30.81
CA CYS A 468 -4.35 5.31 31.27
C CYS A 468 -4.81 6.24 30.14
N GLU A 469 -6.13 6.28 29.91
CA GLU A 469 -6.89 7.28 29.14
C GLU A 469 -6.61 7.43 27.61
N PHE A 470 -7.64 7.69 26.78
CA PHE A 470 -7.52 7.94 25.34
C PHE A 470 -7.01 9.36 25.06
N LYS A 471 -5.83 9.68 25.55
CA LYS A 471 -4.96 10.73 24.98
C LYS A 471 -3.54 10.17 24.88
N VAL A 472 -3.31 9.31 23.88
CA VAL A 472 -1.96 8.92 23.41
C VAL A 472 -1.97 8.96 21.86
N GLY A 473 -1.11 9.79 21.25
CA GLY A 473 -0.70 9.91 19.82
C GLY A 473 0.36 8.91 19.33
N PRO A 474 0.75 8.86 18.01
CA PRO A 474 -0.05 8.52 16.81
C PRO A 474 0.58 7.67 15.62
N CYS A 475 -0.23 7.27 14.59
CA CYS A 475 -0.03 6.74 13.19
C CYS A 475 -1.24 7.02 12.19
N GLU A 476 -1.13 6.79 10.85
CA GLU A 476 -1.47 7.70 9.70
C GLU A 476 -2.44 7.25 8.54
N GLY A 477 -2.85 8.21 7.67
CA GLY A 477 -3.17 8.08 6.21
C GLY A 477 -4.61 8.49 5.80
N ILE A 478 -5.03 8.83 4.57
CA ILE A 478 -4.43 9.33 3.30
C ILE A 478 -5.53 10.15 2.53
N ASP A 479 -5.13 11.24 1.85
CA ASP A 479 -5.69 12.03 0.73
C ASP A 479 -7.07 12.78 0.69
N MET A 480 -6.95 14.02 0.16
CA MET A 480 -7.84 14.85 -0.69
C MET A 480 -9.08 15.64 -0.18
N GLY A 481 -9.09 16.94 -0.50
CA GLY A 481 -10.28 17.82 -0.55
C GLY A 481 -10.52 18.66 0.70
N ASN A 482 -11.62 19.42 0.76
CA ASN A 482 -12.02 20.29 1.90
C ASN A 482 -12.39 19.49 3.19
N TRP A 483 -11.50 18.61 3.66
CA TRP A 483 -11.64 17.78 4.86
C TRP A 483 -10.36 17.88 5.71
N ASN A 484 -10.46 17.64 7.02
CA ASN A 484 -9.35 17.81 7.96
C ASN A 484 -8.33 16.68 7.76
N GLY A 485 -7.05 17.02 7.71
CA GLY A 485 -5.98 16.02 7.80
C GLY A 485 -5.83 15.47 9.23
N ALA A 486 -5.04 14.39 9.39
CA ALA A 486 -4.80 13.73 10.66
C ALA A 486 -3.40 14.07 11.21
N GLY A 487 -3.37 14.70 12.40
CA GLY A 487 -2.16 15.13 13.07
C GLY A 487 -1.75 14.29 14.28
N CYS A 488 -0.61 14.68 14.83
CA CYS A 488 -0.05 14.24 16.10
C CYS A 488 0.27 15.44 16.98
N TYR A 489 -0.71 15.88 17.76
CA TYR A 489 -0.42 17.00 18.64
C TYR A 489 0.35 16.52 19.86
N THR A 490 1.51 17.12 20.09
CA THR A 490 2.45 16.73 21.15
C THR A 490 2.48 17.82 22.20
N ASN A 491 1.87 17.55 23.35
CA ASN A 491 2.01 18.39 24.53
C ASN A 491 3.37 18.13 25.16
N PHE A 492 4.09 19.19 25.50
CA PHE A 492 5.39 19.13 26.15
C PHE A 492 5.42 19.99 27.42
N LEU A 493 5.89 19.38 28.50
CA LEU A 493 5.97 19.95 29.84
C LEU A 493 7.32 19.59 30.46
N THR A 494 7.89 20.48 31.25
CA THR A 494 8.99 20.17 32.17
C THR A 494 8.65 20.62 33.57
N GLN A 495 9.43 20.19 34.56
CA GLN A 495 9.25 20.68 35.93
C GLN A 495 9.23 22.21 35.99
N ALA A 496 10.20 22.88 35.34
CA ALA A 496 10.27 24.34 35.31
C ALA A 496 9.06 25.02 34.64
N MET A 497 8.40 24.34 33.69
CA MET A 497 7.17 24.85 33.08
C MET A 497 5.94 24.65 33.99
N SER A 498 5.96 23.62 34.85
CA SER A 498 4.87 23.30 35.78
C SER A 498 4.83 24.17 37.04
N GLU A 499 5.95 24.81 37.37
CA GLU A 499 6.11 25.68 38.55
C GLU A 499 5.55 27.09 38.32
N GLU A 500 5.38 27.86 39.40
CA GLU A 500 4.85 29.23 39.34
C GLU A 500 5.74 30.13 38.47
N GLY A 501 5.12 30.87 37.54
CA GLY A 501 5.83 31.66 36.52
C GLY A 501 6.47 30.84 35.40
N GLY A 502 6.14 29.54 35.31
CA GLY A 502 6.64 28.59 34.31
C GLY A 502 6.35 28.97 32.86
N ILE A 503 5.41 29.89 32.60
CA ILE A 503 5.16 30.48 31.28
C ILE A 503 6.43 31.06 30.63
N LYS A 504 7.38 31.57 31.44
CA LYS A 504 8.69 32.05 30.93
C LYS A 504 9.52 30.91 30.33
N ALA A 505 9.49 29.73 30.96
CA ALA A 505 10.17 28.54 30.44
C ALA A 505 9.49 28.04 29.15
N ILE A 506 8.16 28.15 29.07
CA ILE A 506 7.39 27.85 27.85
C ILE A 506 7.84 28.76 26.70
N TYR A 507 7.83 30.08 26.89
CA TYR A 507 8.27 31.02 25.84
C TYR A 507 9.73 30.79 25.41
N LYS A 508 10.61 30.44 26.35
CA LYS A 508 12.00 30.11 26.04
C LYS A 508 12.13 28.83 25.20
N ALA A 509 11.30 27.82 25.46
CA ALA A 509 11.26 26.61 24.64
C ALA A 509 10.74 26.91 23.23
N ILE A 510 9.67 27.70 23.11
CA ILE A 510 9.09 28.13 21.83
C ILE A 510 10.11 28.92 21.00
N ASP A 511 10.83 29.87 21.61
CA ASP A 511 11.89 30.64 20.92
C ASP A 511 12.96 29.71 20.34
N LYS A 512 13.39 28.70 21.10
CA LYS A 512 14.36 27.70 20.61
C LYS A 512 13.80 26.87 19.46
N MET A 513 12.56 26.39 19.59
CA MET A 513 11.90 25.59 18.54
C MET A 513 11.70 26.38 17.25
N SER A 514 11.47 27.70 17.33
CA SER A 514 11.31 28.56 16.16
C SER A 514 12.58 28.60 15.30
N LYS A 515 13.76 28.62 15.93
CA LYS A 515 15.07 28.72 15.27
C LYS A 515 15.49 27.46 14.53
N ILE A 516 14.86 26.32 14.83
CA ILE A 516 15.17 25.02 14.23
C ILE A 516 13.94 24.37 13.62
N HIS A 517 12.94 25.17 13.25
CA HIS A 517 11.67 24.70 12.69
C HIS A 517 11.86 23.65 11.58
N ALA A 518 12.74 23.91 10.61
CA ALA A 518 13.01 22.98 9.51
C ALA A 518 13.54 21.61 9.98
N LYS A 519 14.35 21.56 11.05
CA LYS A 519 14.85 20.30 11.62
C LYS A 519 13.74 19.50 12.29
N HIS A 520 12.80 20.18 12.97
CA HIS A 520 11.59 19.54 13.49
C HIS A 520 10.76 18.96 12.35
N ILE A 521 10.46 19.76 11.32
CA ILE A 521 9.66 19.30 10.16
C ILE A 521 10.27 18.06 9.50
N ALA A 522 11.59 18.00 9.36
CA ALA A 522 12.28 16.86 8.74
C ALA A 522 12.07 15.50 9.45
N VAL A 523 11.66 15.50 10.72
CA VAL A 523 11.36 14.27 11.48
C VAL A 523 9.88 14.17 11.88
N TYR A 524 9.04 15.06 11.38
CA TYR A 524 7.63 15.22 11.76
C TYR A 524 6.66 14.53 10.80
N GLY A 525 7.11 13.42 10.20
CA GLY A 525 6.32 12.57 9.31
C GLY A 525 6.49 12.88 7.84
N GLU A 526 6.42 11.85 7.00
CA GLU A 526 6.42 11.98 5.54
C GLU A 526 5.08 12.55 5.05
N GLY A 527 5.08 13.31 3.95
CA GLY A 527 3.86 13.89 3.37
C GLY A 527 3.22 15.03 4.18
N ASN A 528 3.89 15.52 5.23
CA ASN A 528 3.34 16.53 6.14
C ASN A 528 3.06 17.90 5.46
N ASP A 529 3.65 18.16 4.29
CA ASP A 529 3.33 19.32 3.45
C ASP A 529 1.87 19.33 2.96
N GLN A 530 1.26 18.15 2.86
CA GLN A 530 -0.14 17.97 2.49
C GLN A 530 -1.09 18.24 3.69
N HIS A 531 -0.59 18.08 4.93
CA HIS A 531 -1.33 18.35 6.15
C HIS A 531 -1.22 19.84 6.58
N LEU A 532 0.02 20.36 6.65
CA LEU A 532 0.33 21.70 7.13
C LEU A 532 0.21 22.75 6.02
N THR A 533 -1.03 23.05 5.64
CA THR A 533 -1.35 23.97 4.53
C THR A 533 -1.70 25.38 4.97
N GLY A 534 -1.86 25.63 6.27
CA GLY A 534 -2.38 26.90 6.81
C GLY A 534 -3.91 27.01 6.79
N HIS A 535 -4.60 25.99 6.27
CA HIS A 535 -6.06 25.84 6.32
C HIS A 535 -6.47 24.73 7.30
N HIS A 536 -7.77 24.59 7.57
CA HIS A 536 -8.30 23.49 8.41
C HIS A 536 -7.68 23.35 9.81
N GLU A 537 -7.53 24.47 10.54
CA GLU A 537 -6.96 24.49 11.90
C GLU A 537 -5.50 23.98 11.98
N THR A 538 -4.72 24.15 10.91
CA THR A 538 -3.28 23.84 10.86
C THR A 538 -2.45 25.08 10.50
N GLY A 539 -1.17 25.07 10.86
CA GLY A 539 -0.19 26.04 10.37
C GLY A 539 0.32 25.68 8.97
N HIS A 540 1.02 26.60 8.30
CA HIS A 540 1.69 26.32 7.02
C HIS A 540 3.09 25.73 7.26
N ILE A 541 3.49 24.70 6.52
CA ILE A 541 4.75 23.94 6.74
C ILE A 541 6.02 24.79 6.70
N SER A 542 6.03 25.90 5.97
CA SER A 542 7.20 26.79 5.85
C SER A 542 7.23 27.91 6.89
N GLN A 543 6.19 28.06 7.71
CA GLN A 543 6.05 29.17 8.64
C GLN A 543 6.00 28.66 10.08
N PHE A 544 6.73 29.35 10.97
CA PHE A 544 6.64 29.14 12.40
C PHE A 544 5.98 30.33 13.07
N PHE A 545 4.90 30.07 13.81
CA PHE A 545 4.37 31.03 14.77
C PHE A 545 3.67 30.29 15.92
N PHE A 546 3.50 31.00 17.03
CA PHE A 546 2.78 30.49 18.19
C PHE A 546 1.65 31.44 18.57
N GLY A 547 0.67 30.94 19.31
CA GLY A 547 -0.41 31.78 19.85
C GLY A 547 -1.11 31.15 21.04
N VAL A 548 -1.72 32.01 21.87
CA VAL A 548 -2.60 31.57 22.97
C VAL A 548 -3.93 31.15 22.39
N ALA A 549 -4.37 29.92 22.69
CA ALA A 549 -5.60 29.31 22.17
C ALA A 549 -5.73 29.35 20.63
N ASN A 550 -4.62 29.47 19.90
CA ASN A 550 -4.61 29.55 18.44
C ASN A 550 -4.36 28.17 17.84
N ARG A 551 -5.42 27.54 17.33
CA ARG A 551 -5.34 26.21 16.72
C ARG A 551 -4.59 26.18 15.40
N SER A 552 -4.55 27.29 14.66
CA SER A 552 -3.81 27.37 13.39
C SER A 552 -2.32 27.66 13.57
N ALA A 553 -1.85 27.84 14.81
CA ALA A 553 -0.45 28.08 15.09
C ALA A 553 0.38 26.79 15.06
N SER A 554 1.68 26.92 14.79
CA SER A 554 2.63 25.81 14.91
C SER A 554 2.69 25.29 16.34
N ILE A 555 2.75 26.21 17.30
CA ILE A 555 2.68 25.94 18.74
C ILE A 555 1.48 26.66 19.34
N CYS A 556 0.62 25.93 20.05
CA CYS A 556 -0.49 26.49 20.80
C CYS A 556 -0.16 26.51 22.30
N ILE A 557 -0.36 27.65 22.95
CA ILE A 557 -0.40 27.73 24.41
C ILE A 557 -1.88 27.61 24.82
N PRO A 558 -2.28 26.57 25.57
CA PRO A 558 -3.67 26.43 26.00
C PRO A 558 -4.14 27.64 26.82
N CYS A 559 -5.43 27.99 26.71
CA CYS A 559 -5.99 29.14 27.42
C CYS A 559 -5.75 29.08 28.93
N HIS A 560 -5.98 27.93 29.56
CA HIS A 560 -5.75 27.76 31.00
C HIS A 560 -4.27 27.94 31.38
N VAL A 561 -3.32 27.48 30.55
CA VAL A 561 -1.88 27.66 30.77
C VAL A 561 -1.49 29.13 30.74
N ALA A 562 -2.08 29.90 29.82
CA ALA A 562 -1.83 31.34 29.74
C ALA A 562 -2.44 32.10 30.94
N VAL A 563 -3.59 31.66 31.45
CA VAL A 563 -4.23 32.25 32.64
C VAL A 563 -3.50 31.89 33.92
N GLU A 564 -3.08 30.65 34.08
CA GLU A 564 -2.37 30.16 35.27
C GLU A 564 -0.88 30.50 35.27
N GLU A 565 -0.37 31.04 34.16
CA GLU A 565 1.04 31.36 33.92
C GLU A 565 2.02 30.18 34.14
N LYS A 566 1.53 28.94 34.00
CA LYS A 566 2.29 27.70 34.10
C LYS A 566 1.53 26.55 33.43
N GLY A 567 2.23 25.47 33.13
CA GLY A 567 1.67 24.30 32.45
C GLY A 567 2.48 23.93 31.21
N TYR A 568 1.85 23.56 30.11
CA TYR A 568 2.52 22.94 28.96
C TYR A 568 2.31 23.72 27.65
N LEU A 569 3.15 23.44 26.65
CA LEU A 569 2.90 23.86 25.26
C LEU A 569 2.40 22.70 24.42
N GLU A 570 1.63 22.98 23.37
CA GLU A 570 1.16 21.99 22.40
C GLU A 570 1.84 22.24 21.05
N ASP A 571 2.70 21.31 20.62
CA ASP A 571 3.25 21.30 19.26
C ASP A 571 2.26 20.63 18.31
N ARG A 572 1.76 21.40 17.34
CA ARG A 572 0.70 21.00 16.40
C ARG A 572 1.23 20.60 15.02
N ARG A 573 2.54 20.61 14.85
CA ARG A 573 3.22 20.30 13.58
C ARG A 573 3.41 18.80 13.27
N PRO A 574 3.59 17.89 14.24
CA PRO A 574 3.85 16.50 13.90
C PRO A 574 2.64 15.87 13.17
N ALA A 575 2.89 15.18 12.06
CA ALA A 575 1.87 14.43 11.33
C ALA A 575 1.45 13.16 12.09
N SER A 576 0.37 12.52 11.67
CA SER A 576 -0.08 11.29 12.33
C SER A 576 0.93 10.12 12.21
N ASN A 577 1.73 9.95 11.15
CA ASN A 577 2.74 8.86 11.00
C ASN A 577 4.05 9.00 11.76
N ILE A 578 4.18 10.00 12.62
CA ILE A 578 5.47 10.27 13.23
C ILE A 578 6.01 9.06 14.00
N ASP A 579 7.33 8.91 14.02
CA ASP A 579 7.96 8.11 15.07
C ASP A 579 8.07 8.96 16.34
N LEU A 580 7.39 8.52 17.40
CA LEU A 580 7.36 9.22 18.69
C LEU A 580 8.74 9.40 19.31
N TYR A 581 9.65 8.45 19.13
CA TYR A 581 11.01 8.57 19.64
C TYR A 581 11.76 9.67 18.92
N CYS A 582 11.58 9.84 17.61
CA CYS A 582 12.17 10.95 16.86
C CYS A 582 11.65 12.30 17.33
N VAL A 583 10.32 12.43 17.49
CA VAL A 583 9.67 13.70 17.89
C VAL A 583 10.04 14.11 19.30
N THR A 584 9.97 13.18 20.25
CA THR A 584 10.33 13.48 21.65
C THR A 584 11.83 13.73 21.80
N HIS A 585 12.68 13.01 21.05
CA HIS A 585 14.12 13.25 21.03
C HIS A 585 14.45 14.69 20.61
N ILE A 586 13.96 15.14 19.45
CA ILE A 586 14.33 16.46 18.92
C ILE A 586 13.78 17.59 19.79
N ILE A 587 12.60 17.42 20.41
CA ILE A 587 12.06 18.39 21.36
C ILE A 587 13.00 18.51 22.57
N VAL A 588 13.38 17.40 23.21
CA VAL A 588 14.26 17.42 24.38
C VAL A 588 15.64 18.00 24.03
N GLU A 589 16.27 17.49 22.97
CA GLU A 589 17.62 17.84 22.58
C GLU A 589 17.80 19.35 22.39
N PHE A 590 16.82 20.02 21.79
CA PHE A 590 16.95 21.41 21.39
C PHE A 590 16.18 22.41 22.25
N THR A 591 15.21 21.98 23.07
CA THR A 591 14.51 22.89 23.99
C THR A 591 15.20 23.02 25.33
N LEU A 592 15.85 21.96 25.81
CA LEU A 592 16.46 21.95 27.14
C LEU A 592 17.90 22.47 27.12
N PRO A 593 18.35 23.17 28.16
CA PRO A 593 19.73 23.59 28.26
C PRO A 593 20.62 22.38 28.52
N LYS A 594 21.71 22.21 27.76
CA LYS A 594 22.74 21.19 28.05
C LYS A 594 23.15 21.30 29.51
N SER A 595 23.10 20.19 30.24
CA SER A 595 23.57 20.14 31.62
C SER A 595 25.04 20.54 31.67
N ASN A 596 25.41 21.50 32.53
CA ASN A 596 26.80 21.92 32.74
C ASN A 596 27.65 20.87 33.50
N ASN A 597 27.22 19.60 33.53
CA ASN A 597 27.93 18.54 34.22
C ASN A 597 28.49 17.55 33.20
N GLY A 598 29.81 17.68 32.97
CA GLY A 598 30.75 16.59 32.67
C GLY A 598 30.60 15.87 31.34
#